data_AF-A0A1I5QHN5-F1
#
_entry.id   AF-A0A1I5QHN5-F1
#
_cell.length_a   1.000
_cell.length_b   1.000
_cell.length_c   1.000
_cell.angle_alpha   90.00
_cell.angle_beta   90.00
_cell.angle_gamma   90.00
#
_symmetry.space_group_name_H-M   'P 1'
#
loop_
_entity.id
_entity.type
_entity.pdbx_description
1 polymer ?
#
loop_
_entity_poly.entity_id
_entity_poly.type
_entity_poly.pdbx_seq_one_letter_code
_entity_poly.pdbx_strand_id
1 'polypeptide(L)' 'MNEDRLEKGAASTLKPLLINIGQLQELLQCGRTKACDLVRTKRVRSMLIGRSRRILLADAERLVADGISEAGTE' A
#
# COMPACT_ATOMS: atom_id res chain seq x y z
N MET A 1 -30.77 -9.57 35.20
CA MET A 1 -29.35 -9.95 35.21
C MET A 1 -29.16 -10.97 34.10
N ASN A 2 -28.62 -10.54 32.97
CA ASN A 2 -27.95 -11.38 31.96
C ASN A 2 -27.27 -10.38 31.03
N GLU A 3 -26.09 -10.01 31.51
CA GLU A 3 -25.08 -9.22 30.83
C GLU A 3 -24.48 -10.02 29.68
N ASP A 4 -23.85 -9.27 28.79
CA ASP A 4 -22.74 -9.73 27.96
C ASP A 4 -23.06 -10.66 26.80
N ARG A 5 -23.48 -10.03 25.70
CA ARG A 5 -23.07 -10.47 24.38
C ARG A 5 -22.98 -9.26 23.45
N LEU A 6 -22.03 -8.37 23.74
CA LEU A 6 -21.50 -7.47 22.73
C LEU A 6 -20.85 -8.35 21.67
N GLU A 7 -21.55 -8.54 20.57
CA GLU A 7 -20.98 -9.05 19.34
C GLU A 7 -19.75 -8.19 19.03
N LYS A 8 -18.57 -8.79 19.13
CA LYS A 8 -17.31 -8.24 18.62
C LYS A 8 -17.60 -7.75 17.21
N GLY A 9 -17.80 -6.44 17.06
CA GLY A 9 -17.99 -5.79 15.79
C GLY A 9 -16.90 -6.29 14.85
N ALA A 10 -17.31 -6.88 13.74
CA ALA A 10 -16.42 -7.31 12.69
C ALA A 10 -15.42 -6.19 12.46
N ALA A 11 -14.15 -6.44 12.76
CA ALA A 11 -13.06 -5.59 12.32
C ALA A 11 -13.10 -5.67 10.80
N SER A 12 -13.91 -4.81 10.19
CA SER A 12 -13.99 -4.64 8.75
C SER A 12 -12.55 -4.49 8.29
N THR A 13 -12.08 -5.41 7.45
CA THR A 13 -10.77 -5.39 6.83
C THR A 13 -10.71 -4.17 5.92
N LEU A 14 -10.61 -2.98 6.51
CA LEU A 14 -10.58 -1.72 5.82
C LEU A 14 -9.22 -1.63 5.15
N LYS A 15 -9.24 -1.77 3.83
CA LYS A 15 -8.06 -1.59 3.01
C LYS A 15 -7.53 -0.17 3.23
N PRO A 16 -6.24 0.01 3.58
CA PRO A 16 -5.72 1.34 3.87
C PRO A 16 -5.71 2.20 2.61
N LEU A 17 -6.16 3.46 2.70
CA LEU A 17 -6.12 4.39 1.56
C LEU A 17 -4.67 4.78 1.18
N LEU A 18 -3.79 4.78 2.18
CA LEU A 18 -2.41 5.22 2.08
C LEU A 18 -1.46 4.15 2.59
N ILE A 19 -0.41 3.89 1.81
CA ILE A 19 0.66 2.95 2.16
C ILE A 19 1.99 3.67 2.28
N ASN A 20 2.95 3.03 2.95
CA ASN A 20 4.34 3.50 3.01
C ASN A 20 5.20 2.84 1.91
N ILE A 21 6.48 3.24 1.82
CA ILE A 21 7.41 2.69 0.83
C ILE A 21 7.62 1.18 0.99
N GLY A 22 7.71 0.67 2.21
CA GLY A 22 7.86 -0.77 2.46
C GLY A 22 6.67 -1.58 1.96
N GLN A 23 5.46 -1.11 2.24
CA GLN A 23 4.24 -1.72 1.70
C GLN A 23 4.15 -1.63 0.18
N LEU A 24 4.64 -0.54 -0.42
CA LEU A 24 4.75 -0.43 -1.88
C LEU A 24 5.72 -1.47 -2.46
N GLN A 25 6.84 -1.72 -1.79
CA GLN A 25 7.81 -2.76 -2.18
C GLN A 25 7.16 -4.15 -2.16
N GLU A 26 6.43 -4.47 -1.09
CA GLU A 26 5.71 -5.74 -0.95
C GLU A 26 4.63 -5.89 -2.03
N LEU A 27 3.88 -4.83 -2.32
CA LEU A 27 2.80 -4.88 -3.32
C LEU A 27 3.34 -5.06 -4.74
N LEU A 28 4.43 -4.38 -5.09
CA LEU A 28 5.03 -4.43 -6.43
C LEU A 28 6.09 -5.52 -6.58
N GLN A 29 6.42 -6.24 -5.51
CA GLN A 29 7.51 -7.22 -5.46
C GLN A 29 8.83 -6.64 -6.00
N CYS A 30 9.20 -5.43 -5.54
CA CYS A 30 10.37 -4.72 -6.07
C CYS A 30 11.32 -4.18 -4.98
N GLY A 31 12.56 -3.91 -5.38
CA GLY A 31 13.58 -3.33 -4.50
C GLY A 31 13.25 -1.91 -4.04
N ARG A 32 13.84 -1.50 -2.91
CA ARG A 32 13.61 -0.17 -2.30
C ARG A 32 13.93 0.98 -3.24
N THR A 33 15.02 0.88 -3.99
CA THR A 33 15.42 1.91 -4.97
C THR A 33 14.35 2.10 -6.03
N LYS A 34 13.82 1.01 -6.59
CA LYS A 34 12.76 1.04 -7.61
C LYS A 34 11.46 1.62 -7.04
N ALA A 35 11.05 1.21 -5.84
CA ALA A 35 9.89 1.78 -5.16
C ALA A 35 10.04 3.29 -4.92
N CYS A 36 11.21 3.74 -4.46
CA CYS A 36 11.53 5.16 -4.31
C CYS A 36 11.54 5.90 -5.66
N ASP A 37 12.02 5.27 -6.73
CA ASP A 37 12.03 5.87 -8.06
C ASP A 37 10.62 6.04 -8.64
N LEU A 38 9.71 5.09 -8.43
CA LEU A 38 8.31 5.21 -8.83
C LEU A 38 7.64 6.42 -8.15
N VAL A 39 7.98 6.67 -6.89
CA VAL A 39 7.53 7.83 -6.14
C VAL A 39 8.16 9.11 -6.67
N ARG A 40 9.48 9.11 -6.91
CA ARG A 40 10.25 10.27 -7.39
C ARG A 40 9.84 10.70 -8.80
N THR A 41 9.60 9.75 -9.68
CA THR A 41 9.14 9.95 -11.07
C THR A 41 7.64 10.19 -11.18
N LYS A 42 6.92 10.27 -10.05
CA LYS A 42 5.47 10.48 -9.97
C LYS A 42 4.63 9.41 -10.68
N ARG A 43 5.17 8.20 -10.86
CA ARG A 43 4.43 7.03 -11.36
C ARG A 43 3.38 6.55 -10.35
N VAL A 44 3.61 6.78 -9.07
CA VAL A 44 2.60 6.71 -8.01
C VAL A 44 2.47 8.07 -7.31
N ARG A 45 1.24 8.52 -7.06
CA ARG A 45 1.05 9.75 -6.29
C ARG A 45 1.36 9.49 -4.83
N SER A 46 1.99 10.49 -4.23
CA SER A 46 2.38 10.45 -2.84
C SER A 46 2.33 11.84 -2.21
N MET A 47 2.12 11.85 -0.91
CA MET A 47 2.06 13.04 -0.07
C MET A 47 3.00 12.87 1.12
N LEU A 48 3.54 13.99 1.59
CA LEU A 48 4.32 14.02 2.81
C LEU A 48 3.35 14.32 3.97
N ILE A 49 3.24 13.39 4.93
CA ILE A 49 2.47 13.58 6.15
C ILE A 49 3.47 13.59 7.31
N GLY A 50 3.70 14.77 7.87
CA GLY A 50 4.79 15.01 8.83
C GLY A 50 6.15 14.71 8.20
N ARG A 51 6.87 13.70 8.72
CA ARG A 51 8.17 13.24 8.19
C ARG A 51 8.06 11.98 7.33
N SER A 52 6.86 11.44 7.15
CA SER A 52 6.64 10.18 6.44
C SER A 52 6.02 10.40 5.08
N ARG A 53 6.59 9.77 4.06
CA ARG A 53 5.95 9.71 2.74
C ARG A 53 4.85 8.65 2.74
N ARG A 54 3.68 9.02 2.24
CA ARG A 54 2.50 8.18 2.09
C ARG A 54 2.09 8.15 0.62
N ILE A 55 1.74 6.97 0.12
CA ILE A 55 1.48 6.68 -1.28
C ILE A 55 0.02 6.24 -1.40
N LEU A 56 -0.68 6.67 -2.44
CA LEU A 56 -2.04 6.21 -2.68
C LEU A 56 -2.02 4.73 -3.05
N LEU A 57 -2.76 3.91 -2.29
CA LEU A 57 -2.84 2.48 -2.54
C LEU A 57 -3.39 2.19 -3.94
N ALA A 58 -4.43 2.92 -4.36
CA ALA A 58 -5.06 2.74 -5.67
C ALA A 58 -4.09 2.91 -6.86
N ASP A 59 -3.10 3.80 -6.73
CA ASP A 59 -2.10 3.99 -7.78
C ASP A 59 -1.11 2.82 -7.82
N ALA A 60 -0.72 2.33 -6.64
CA ALA A 60 0.15 1.17 -6.53
C ALA A 60 -0.53 -0.10 -7.08
N GLU A 61 -1.82 -0.29 -6.81
CA GLU A 61 -2.63 -1.38 -7.36
C GLU A 61 -2.80 -1.29 -8.87
N ARG A 62 -2.95 -0.07 -9.40
CA ARG A 62 -2.96 0.15 -10.84
C ARG A 62 -1.64 -0.29 -11.47
N LEU A 63 -0.50 0.03 -10.87
CA LEU A 63 0.80 -0.44 -11.38
C LEU A 63 0.94 -1.97 -11.38
N VAL A 64 0.37 -2.65 -10.38
CA VAL A 64 0.30 -4.12 -10.37
C VAL A 64 -0.57 -4.61 -11.54
N ALA A 65 -1.74 -4.03 -11.71
CA ALA A 65 -2.67 -4.39 -12.79
C ALA A 65 -2.08 -4.13 -14.18
N ASP A 66 -1.27 -3.08 -14.33
CA ASP A 66 -0.55 -2.73 -15.55
C ASP A 66 0.67 -3.65 -15.82
N GLY A 67 0.92 -4.65 -14.96
CA GLY A 67 1.99 -5.62 -15.15
C GLY A 67 3.36 -5.16 -14.66
N ILE A 68 3.46 -4.07 -13.90
CA ILE A 68 4.69 -3.72 -13.16
C ILE A 68 4.74 -4.51 -11.84
N SER A 69 4.52 -5.81 -11.94
CA SER A 69 4.82 -6.76 -10.88
C SER A 69 6.00 -7.57 -11.41
N GLU A 70 7.23 -7.23 -10.98
CA GLU A 70 8.40 -8.06 -11.30
C GLU A 70 8.40 -9.30 -10.40
N ALA A 71 7.35 -10.11 -10.52
CA ALA A 71 7.40 -11.50 -10.11
C ALA A 71 8.01 -12.30 -11.27
N GLY A 72 9.35 -12.32 -11.31
CA GLY A 72 10.13 -13.33 -12.02
C GLY A 72 10.51 -13.02 -13.47
N THR A 73 11.75 -12.57 -13.65
CA THR A 73 12.60 -13.13 -14.70
C THR A 73 14.01 -13.24 -14.13
N GLU A 74 14.46 -14.50 -13.97
CA GLU A 74 15.85 -15.02 -13.91
C GLU A 74 16.67 -14.82 -12.62
#